data_AF-X1KHV2-F1
#
_entry.id   AF-X1KHV2-F1
#
_cell.length_a   1.000
_cell.length_b   1.000
_cell.length_c   1.000
_cell.angle_alpha   90.00
_cell.angle_beta   90.00
_cell.angle_gamma   90.00
#
_symmetry.space_group_name_H-M   'P 1'
#
loop_
_entity.id
_entity.type
_entity.pdbx_description
1 polymer ?
#
loop_
_entity_poly.entity_id
_entity_poly.type
_entity_poly.pdbx_seq_one_letter_code
_entity_poly.pdbx_strand_id
1 'polypeptide(L)'
;VSSQFYTVKKGQVKGTKQEAYGIVNGEERIHLFFTAFLGATPSFDEVRIEGTPEIEAKVSPCWHGDDGTVAMVVNLIPVVINSPPGILTMNDIVPISFKSGDMRRFVK
;
A
#
# COMPACT_ATOMS: atom_id res chain seq x y z
N VAL A 1 -12.91 2.66 -22.88
CA VAL A 1 -11.91 1.68 -22.41
C VAL A 1 -12.63 0.38 -22.10
N SER A 2 -12.03 -0.78 -22.37
CA SER A 2 -12.72 -2.07 -22.28
C SER A 2 -11.85 -3.10 -21.57
N SER A 3 -12.50 -4.03 -20.87
CA SER A 3 -11.95 -5.28 -20.37
C SER A 3 -12.70 -6.46 -20.98
N GLN A 4 -12.31 -7.68 -20.61
CA GLN A 4 -13.06 -8.89 -20.94
C GLN A 4 -14.47 -8.94 -20.30
N PHE A 5 -14.73 -8.12 -19.29
CA PHE A 5 -15.97 -8.15 -18.51
C PHE A 5 -16.93 -7.01 -18.88
N TYR A 6 -16.43 -5.81 -19.19
CA TYR A 6 -17.26 -4.65 -19.51
C TYR A 6 -16.52 -3.57 -20.30
N THR A 7 -17.29 -2.64 -20.87
CA THR A 7 -16.78 -1.47 -21.58
C THR A 7 -17.30 -0.18 -20.95
N VAL A 8 -16.40 0.76 -20.66
CA VAL A 8 -16.73 2.11 -20.18
C VAL A 8 -16.68 3.09 -21.36
N LYS A 9 -17.83 3.71 -21.65
CA LYS A 9 -18.02 4.68 -22.73
C LYS A 9 -17.54 6.08 -22.32
N LYS A 10 -17.36 6.97 -23.30
CA LYS A 10 -17.06 8.38 -23.05
C LYS A 10 -18.15 9.01 -22.17
N GLY A 11 -17.74 9.76 -21.15
CA GLY A 11 -18.64 10.40 -20.18
C GLY A 11 -19.05 9.52 -19.00
N GLN A 12 -18.67 8.24 -18.98
CA GLN A 12 -18.93 7.36 -17.84
C GLN A 12 -17.73 7.29 -16.88
N VAL A 13 -18.02 7.02 -15.61
CA VAL A 13 -17.00 6.81 -14.57
C VAL A 13 -16.26 5.50 -14.84
N LYS A 14 -14.92 5.56 -14.92
CA LYS A 14 -14.05 4.39 -15.17
C LYS A 14 -13.23 3.93 -13.96
N GLY A 15 -13.40 4.59 -12.81
CA GLY A 15 -12.60 4.39 -11.60
C GLY A 15 -12.68 5.59 -10.68
N THR A 16 -11.65 5.74 -9.84
CA THR A 16 -11.58 6.76 -8.80
C THR A 16 -10.24 7.49 -8.79
N LYS A 17 -10.28 8.73 -8.30
CA LYS A 17 -9.14 9.54 -7.89
C LYS A 17 -9.42 9.95 -6.45
N GLN A 18 -8.47 9.69 -5.56
CA GLN A 18 -8.54 10.00 -4.15
C GLN A 18 -7.30 10.79 -3.77
N GLU A 19 -7.51 11.84 -2.98
CA GLU A 19 -6.42 12.65 -2.42
C GLU A 19 -6.64 12.77 -0.92
N ALA A 20 -5.57 12.63 -0.15
CA ALA A 20 -5.57 12.86 1.28
C ALA A 20 -4.35 13.70 1.68
N TYR A 21 -4.57 14.62 2.62
CA TYR A 21 -3.55 15.58 3.05
C TYR A 21 -3.39 15.49 4.57
N GLY A 22 -2.16 15.26 5.01
CA GLY A 22 -1.75 15.34 6.41
C GLY A 22 -1.24 16.74 6.71
N ILE A 23 -1.97 17.47 7.56
CA ILE A 23 -1.66 18.86 7.93
C ILE A 23 -1.03 18.90 9.33
N VAL A 24 0.10 19.59 9.48
CA VAL A 24 0.75 19.86 10.76
C VAL A 24 0.97 21.37 10.88
N ASN A 25 0.47 21.97 11.97
CA ASN A 25 0.57 23.42 12.21
C ASN A 25 0.03 24.28 11.05
N GLY A 26 -1.01 23.82 10.35
CA GLY A 26 -1.61 24.53 9.21
C GLY A 26 -0.90 24.34 7.88
N GLU A 27 0.20 23.58 7.84
CA GLU A 27 0.96 23.27 6.63
C GLU A 27 0.76 21.81 6.22
N GLU A 28 0.63 21.57 4.91
CA GLU A 28 0.65 20.23 4.35
C GLU A 28 2.04 19.60 4.51
N ARG A 29 2.11 18.44 5.18
CA ARG A 29 3.35 17.69 5.39
C ARG A 29 3.34 16.32 4.71
N ILE A 30 2.17 15.80 4.37
CA ILE A 30 2.02 14.49 3.73
C ILE A 30 0.90 14.62 2.70
N HIS A 31 1.17 14.22 1.45
CA HIS A 31 0.17 14.10 0.40
C HIS A 31 0.10 12.65 -0.07
N LEU A 32 -1.10 12.09 -0.06
CA LEU A 32 -1.40 10.82 -0.70
C LEU A 32 -2.26 11.10 -1.94
N PHE A 33 -1.71 10.83 -3.12
CA PHE A 33 -2.45 10.84 -4.38
C PHE A 33 -2.64 9.40 -4.86
N PHE A 34 -3.88 8.97 -4.99
CA PHE A 34 -4.21 7.60 -5.42
C PHE A 34 -5.21 7.61 -6.57
N THR A 35 -4.91 6.84 -7.62
CA THR A 35 -5.83 6.62 -8.73
C THR A 35 -5.96 5.13 -9.03
N ALA A 36 -7.19 4.64 -9.12
CA ALA A 36 -7.49 3.28 -9.53
C ALA A 36 -8.59 3.31 -10.57
N PHE A 37 -8.28 2.88 -11.80
CA PHE A 37 -9.24 2.91 -12.90
C PHE A 37 -8.96 1.85 -13.96
N LEU A 38 -9.99 1.50 -14.73
CA LEU A 38 -9.87 0.54 -15.81
C LEU A 38 -8.88 1.04 -16.89
N GLY A 39 -7.87 0.22 -17.18
CA GLY A 39 -6.82 0.52 -18.14
C GLY A 39 -5.78 1.51 -17.62
N ALA A 40 -5.48 1.50 -16.32
CA ALA A 40 -4.38 2.27 -15.75
C ALA A 40 -3.03 1.76 -16.26
N THR A 41 -2.42 2.52 -17.17
CA THR A 41 -1.09 2.24 -17.73
C THR A 41 -0.36 3.58 -17.99
N PRO A 42 0.91 3.71 -17.57
CA PRO A 42 1.62 2.80 -16.67
C PRO A 42 1.02 2.81 -15.25
N SER A 43 1.07 1.68 -14.54
CA SER A 43 0.81 1.63 -13.10
C SER A 43 2.13 1.71 -12.35
N PHE A 44 2.16 2.42 -11.24
CA PHE A 44 3.33 2.53 -10.37
C PHE A 44 2.92 2.92 -8.97
N ASP A 45 3.79 2.60 -8.00
CA ASP A 45 3.77 3.20 -6.67
C ASP A 45 5.01 4.08 -6.54
N GLU A 46 4.86 5.25 -5.94
CA GLU A 46 5.93 6.24 -5.80
C GLU A 46 5.85 6.90 -4.43
N VAL A 47 7.01 7.08 -3.82
CA VAL A 47 7.18 7.82 -2.57
C VAL A 47 8.27 8.86 -2.80
N ARG A 48 7.94 10.12 -2.52
CA ARG A 48 8.87 11.24 -2.53
C ARG A 48 8.97 11.83 -1.14
N ILE A 49 10.19 12.11 -0.71
CA ILE A 49 10.49 12.78 0.56
C ILE A 49 11.31 14.01 0.20
N GLU A 50 10.68 15.17 0.31
CA GLU A 50 11.32 16.47 0.13
C GLU A 50 12.13 16.82 1.39
N GLY A 51 13.39 17.20 1.22
CA GLY A 51 14.29 17.45 2.35
C GLY A 51 15.76 17.50 1.94
N THR A 52 16.63 17.18 2.89
CA THR A 52 18.08 17.11 2.63
C THR A 52 18.65 15.81 3.22
N PRO A 53 18.99 14.81 2.37
CA PRO A 53 18.80 14.78 0.92
C PRO A 53 17.33 14.63 0.52
N GLU A 54 17.00 15.04 -0.70
CA GLU A 54 15.75 14.64 -1.34
C GLU A 54 15.82 13.16 -1.74
N ILE A 55 14.73 12.42 -1.52
CA ILE A 55 14.64 10.98 -1.81
C ILE A 55 13.40 10.70 -2.64
N GLU A 56 13.58 9.95 -3.72
CA GLU A 56 12.49 9.40 -4.54
C GLU A 56 12.67 7.89 -4.71
N ALA A 57 11.60 7.14 -4.46
CA ALA A 57 11.54 5.71 -4.69
C ALA A 57 10.30 5.38 -5.52
N LYS A 58 10.49 4.65 -6.62
CA LYS A 58 9.41 4.27 -7.54
C LYS A 58 9.49 2.79 -7.88
N VAL A 59 8.33 2.15 -7.88
CA VAL A 59 8.16 0.75 -8.30
C VAL A 59 7.18 0.71 -9.47
N SER A 60 7.60 0.12 -10.58
CA SER A 60 6.83 0.03 -11.81
C SER A 60 7.01 -1.36 -12.44
N PRO A 61 5.94 -2.14 -12.69
CA PRO A 61 4.55 -1.83 -12.38
C PRO A 61 4.31 -1.69 -10.86
N CYS A 62 3.17 -1.10 -10.46
CA CYS A 62 2.80 -1.01 -9.04
C CYS A 62 2.84 -2.39 -8.35
N TRP A 63 2.97 -2.39 -7.03
CA TRP A 63 2.86 -3.62 -6.25
C TRP A 63 1.51 -4.29 -6.51
N HIS A 64 1.53 -5.62 -6.61
CA HIS A 64 0.31 -6.40 -6.79
C HIS A 64 -0.50 -6.34 -5.49
N GLY A 65 -1.53 -5.50 -5.46
CA GLY A 65 -2.30 -5.21 -4.24
C GLY A 65 -2.93 -6.47 -3.62
N ASP A 66 -3.48 -7.36 -4.45
CA ASP A 66 -4.16 -8.58 -3.98
C ASP A 66 -3.18 -9.54 -3.29
N ASP A 67 -2.17 -10.00 -4.02
CA ASP A 67 -1.15 -10.93 -3.48
C ASP A 67 -0.33 -10.30 -2.35
N GLY A 68 -0.01 -9.01 -2.47
CA GLY A 68 0.71 -8.26 -1.45
C GLY A 68 -0.07 -8.16 -0.14
N THR A 69 -1.38 -7.92 -0.20
CA THR A 69 -2.24 -7.88 0.99
C THR A 69 -2.29 -9.24 1.67
N VAL A 70 -2.51 -10.32 0.91
CA VAL A 70 -2.53 -11.68 1.45
C VAL A 70 -1.17 -12.02 2.08
N ALA A 71 -0.07 -11.72 1.39
CA ALA A 71 1.27 -11.98 1.88
C ALA A 71 1.56 -11.24 3.19
N MET A 72 1.16 -9.96 3.30
CA MET A 72 1.31 -9.18 4.53
C MET A 72 0.53 -9.79 5.69
N VAL A 73 -0.74 -10.13 5.49
CA VAL A 73 -1.59 -10.74 6.52
C VAL A 73 -0.99 -12.05 7.03
N VAL A 74 -0.55 -12.94 6.14
CA VAL A 74 0.05 -14.22 6.52
C VAL A 74 1.38 -14.00 7.26
N ASN A 75 2.26 -13.13 6.76
CA ASN A 75 3.56 -12.85 7.38
C ASN A 75 3.42 -12.17 8.76
N LEU A 76 2.29 -11.52 9.03
CA LEU A 76 1.96 -10.86 10.29
C LEU A 76 1.49 -11.82 11.38
N ILE A 77 0.93 -13.00 11.06
CA ILE A 77 0.34 -13.92 12.06
C ILE A 77 1.27 -14.18 13.26
N PRO A 78 2.51 -14.68 13.10
CA PRO A 78 3.39 -14.92 14.24
C PRO A 78 3.83 -13.63 14.93
N VAL A 79 3.90 -12.50 14.21
CA VAL A 79 4.22 -11.19 14.79
C VAL A 79 3.12 -10.77 15.75
N VAL A 80 1.85 -10.88 15.34
CA VAL A 80 0.69 -10.55 16.16
C VAL A 80 0.59 -11.47 17.38
N ILE A 81 0.79 -12.79 17.23
CA ILE A 81 0.77 -13.74 18.36
C ILE A 81 1.82 -13.39 19.41
N ASN A 82 3.00 -12.96 18.97
CA ASN A 82 4.11 -12.60 19.86
C ASN A 82 4.03 -11.18 20.41
N SER A 83 3.05 -10.38 19.97
CA SER A 83 2.94 -8.97 20.33
C SER A 83 2.21 -8.77 21.67
N PRO A 84 2.45 -7.67 22.39
CA PRO A 84 1.66 -7.31 23.57
C PRO A 84 0.17 -7.16 23.23
N PRO A 85 -0.74 -7.40 24.20
CA PRO A 85 -2.16 -7.15 23.99
C PRO A 85 -2.43 -5.65 23.77
N GLY A 86 -3.34 -5.33 22.85
CA GLY A 86 -3.72 -3.95 22.55
C GLY A 86 -4.15 -3.76 21.09
N ILE A 87 -4.46 -2.52 20.73
CA ILE A 87 -4.67 -2.12 19.34
C ILE A 87 -3.33 -1.62 18.82
N LEU A 88 -2.66 -2.47 18.05
CA LEU A 88 -1.36 -2.16 17.46
C LEU A 88 -1.51 -1.72 16.01
N THR A 89 -0.60 -0.86 15.57
CA THR A 89 -0.46 -0.40 14.20
C THR A 89 0.81 -0.96 13.59
N MET A 90 0.99 -0.77 12.27
CA MET A 90 2.23 -1.17 11.61
C MET A 90 3.47 -0.51 12.22
N ASN A 91 3.37 0.72 12.74
CA ASN A 91 4.48 1.41 13.38
C ASN A 91 4.97 0.73 14.67
N ASP A 92 4.12 -0.08 15.30
CA ASP A 92 4.45 -0.79 16.54
C ASP A 92 5.14 -2.14 16.29
N ILE A 93 4.99 -2.70 15.08
CA ILE A 93 5.35 -4.11 14.77
C ILE A 93 6.29 -4.29 13.57
N VAL A 94 6.63 -3.19 12.87
CA VAL A 94 7.65 -3.21 11.81
C VAL A 94 9.05 -3.48 12.38
N PRO A 95 9.96 -4.09 11.60
CA PRO A 95 9.81 -4.49 10.20
C PRO A 95 9.11 -5.85 10.02
N ILE A 96 8.30 -5.96 8.96
CA ILE A 96 7.71 -7.23 8.51
C ILE A 96 8.56 -7.80 7.37
N SER A 97 8.91 -9.07 7.49
CA SER A 97 9.67 -9.81 6.50
C SER A 97 8.93 -11.08 6.08
N PHE A 98 9.30 -11.56 4.90
CA PHE A 98 8.89 -12.86 4.38
C PHE A 98 9.27 -13.97 5.36
N LYS A 99 8.33 -14.88 5.61
CA LYS A 99 8.52 -16.08 6.43
C LYS A 99 8.29 -17.31 5.56
N SER A 100 9.31 -18.14 5.45
CA SER A 100 9.25 -19.37 4.66
C SER A 100 8.94 -20.59 5.53
N GLY A 101 8.18 -21.52 4.96
CA GLY A 101 7.88 -22.81 5.59
C GLY A 101 6.85 -22.71 6.71
N ASP A 102 7.00 -23.57 7.72
CA ASP A 102 6.04 -23.65 8.83
C ASP A 102 6.10 -22.41 9.72
N MET A 103 5.01 -21.64 9.73
CA MET A 103 4.89 -20.37 10.45
C MET A 103 5.02 -20.53 11.98
N ARG A 104 4.77 -21.72 12.53
CA ARG A 104 4.90 -22.01 13.97
C ARG A 104 6.34 -21.84 14.47
N ARG A 105 7.33 -21.95 13.59
CA ARG A 105 8.75 -21.72 13.91
C ARG A 105 9.06 -20.28 14.31
N PHE A 106 8.14 -19.35 14.03
CA PHE A 106 8.29 -17.93 14.33
C PHE A 106 7.42 -17.48 15.52
N VAL A 107 6.73 -18.41 16.20
CA VAL A 107 5.97 -18.14 17.43
C VAL A 107 6.86 -18.46 18.64
N LYS A 108 6.85 -17.60 19.65
CA LYS A 108 7.62 -17.75 20.90
C LYS A 108 6.93 -18.68 21.88
#